data_AF-A0A964AK35-F1
#
_entry.id   AF-A0A964AK35-F1
#
_cell.length_a   1.000
_cell.length_b   1.000
_cell.length_c   1.000
_cell.angle_alpha   90.00
_cell.angle_beta   90.00
_cell.angle_gamma   90.00
#
_symmetry.space_group_name_H-M   'P 1'
#
loop_
_entity.id
_entity.type
_entity.pdbx_description
1 polymer ?
#
loop_
_entity_poly.entity_id
_entity_poly.type
_entity_poly.pdbx_seq_one_letter_code
_entity_poly.pdbx_strand_id
1 'polypeptide(L)'
;MTYPADEAWSRVEFQLDLQVGFWLGFVVGEDADTRSTLRANAQHWCFEHDRPFTTHDLAHTPPESLVELLLTDDPVGVHWVLAADTASARDLLVRLNEHRDALRRRWRDGLVIEGTAALKRTLRVFAPDLFSIRAFLVEPSPGALKGPAFDAGRTLSTPPKGPDFLDVTLRLIKDLLAEGRWEEAETFSVGTLALADSLLARSPDHLGLRAARLRAVAHQARIIAHRDGDEAGRAWLAEELVAAKRPLEVHPALWGQQLVAARDVLHPPPDLKLPLDPDPLPRLLQLPEPLRCEALARLGGVPGPPTFGGPLDAQLVRYTKQKLAEPDGPREVARVLALVTYNIPASSIARPYTP
;
A
#
# COMPACT_ATOMS: atom_id res chain seq x y z
N MET A 1 8.61 -22.79 -9.83
CA MET A 1 7.68 -22.79 -8.69
C MET A 1 6.37 -22.37 -9.31
N THR A 2 5.38 -23.27 -9.33
CA THR A 2 4.11 -22.94 -9.96
C THR A 2 3.25 -22.15 -8.99
N TYR A 3 2.40 -21.27 -9.51
CA TYR A 3 1.53 -20.39 -8.75
C TYR A 3 0.07 -20.78 -8.95
N PRO A 4 -0.81 -20.70 -7.95
CA PRO A 4 -2.24 -20.71 -8.19
C PRO A 4 -2.61 -19.64 -9.23
N ALA A 5 -3.62 -19.90 -10.04
CA ALA A 5 -3.89 -19.03 -11.18
C ALA A 5 -4.22 -17.57 -10.74
N ASP A 6 -4.93 -17.40 -9.62
CA ASP A 6 -5.22 -16.06 -9.07
C ASP A 6 -3.93 -15.32 -8.65
N GLU A 7 -2.94 -16.03 -8.08
CA GLU A 7 -1.63 -15.43 -7.74
C GLU A 7 -0.82 -15.12 -9.01
N ALA A 8 -0.89 -16.01 -10.02
CA ALA A 8 -0.28 -15.78 -11.33
C ALA A 8 -0.83 -14.49 -11.97
N TRP A 9 -2.13 -14.27 -11.89
CA TRP A 9 -2.77 -13.03 -12.34
C TRP A 9 -2.28 -11.81 -11.56
N SER A 10 -2.28 -11.84 -10.22
CA SER A 10 -1.80 -10.72 -9.41
C SER A 10 -0.38 -10.28 -9.77
N ARG A 11 0.48 -11.23 -10.19
CA ARG A 11 1.85 -10.93 -10.66
C ARG A 11 1.86 -10.25 -12.02
N VAL A 12 1.02 -10.68 -12.96
CA VAL A 12 0.87 -10.04 -14.27
C VAL A 12 0.31 -8.63 -14.08
N GLU A 13 -0.77 -8.49 -13.31
CA GLU A 13 -1.41 -7.20 -12.99
C GLU A 13 -0.42 -6.22 -12.34
N PHE A 14 0.38 -6.66 -11.37
CA PHE A 14 1.41 -5.83 -10.74
C PHE A 14 2.38 -5.22 -11.76
N GLN A 15 2.76 -5.99 -12.78
CA GLN A 15 3.71 -5.53 -13.81
C GLN A 15 3.05 -4.59 -14.80
N LEU A 16 1.78 -4.86 -15.13
CA LEU A 16 0.97 -3.97 -15.94
C LEU A 16 0.79 -2.59 -15.25
N ASP A 17 0.56 -2.56 -13.94
CA ASP A 17 0.25 -1.33 -13.19
C ASP A 17 1.49 -0.48 -12.87
N LEU A 18 2.61 -1.10 -12.52
CA LEU A 18 3.73 -0.38 -11.89
C LEU A 18 4.94 -0.12 -12.79
N GLN A 19 5.06 -0.81 -13.92
CA GLN A 19 6.26 -0.65 -14.75
C GLN A 19 6.13 0.51 -15.73
N VAL A 20 7.03 1.48 -15.55
CA VAL A 20 7.31 2.54 -16.51
C VAL A 20 8.57 2.17 -17.31
N GLY A 21 8.48 2.22 -18.64
CA GLY A 21 9.57 1.85 -19.54
C GLY A 21 9.51 0.38 -19.98
N PHE A 22 10.51 -0.05 -20.75
CA PHE A 22 10.58 -1.43 -21.23
C PHE A 22 10.67 -2.45 -20.09
N TRP A 23 9.79 -3.46 -20.14
CA TRP A 23 9.85 -4.64 -19.28
C TRP A 23 9.49 -5.91 -20.09
N LEU A 24 9.96 -7.06 -19.60
CA LEU A 24 9.83 -8.35 -20.29
C LEU A 24 9.17 -9.38 -19.38
N GLY A 25 7.97 -9.83 -19.73
CA GLY A 25 7.24 -10.87 -19.00
C GLY A 25 7.36 -12.24 -19.66
N PHE A 26 7.34 -13.28 -18.85
CA PHE A 26 7.22 -14.66 -19.30
C PHE A 26 6.06 -15.35 -18.60
N VAL A 27 5.12 -15.90 -19.38
CA VAL A 27 4.02 -16.73 -18.88
C VAL A 27 4.23 -18.14 -19.41
N VAL A 28 4.71 -19.04 -18.55
CA VAL A 28 5.14 -20.38 -18.96
C VAL A 28 4.41 -21.47 -18.20
N GLY A 29 3.76 -22.41 -18.87
CA GLY A 29 3.04 -23.49 -18.20
C GLY A 29 2.54 -24.52 -19.21
N GLU A 30 2.10 -25.70 -18.75
CA GLU A 30 1.59 -26.72 -19.68
C GLU A 30 0.12 -26.48 -20.06
N ASP A 31 -0.68 -25.95 -19.13
CA ASP A 31 -2.11 -25.71 -19.33
C ASP A 31 -2.38 -24.47 -20.21
N ALA A 32 -2.81 -24.72 -21.45
CA ALA A 32 -3.11 -23.68 -22.44
C ALA A 32 -4.31 -22.81 -22.04
N ASP A 33 -5.30 -23.37 -21.35
CA ASP A 33 -6.51 -22.64 -20.97
C ASP A 33 -6.20 -21.60 -19.90
N THR A 34 -5.39 -21.97 -18.91
CA THR A 34 -4.94 -21.02 -17.88
C THR A 34 -4.12 -19.89 -18.47
N ARG A 35 -3.18 -20.17 -19.40
CA ARG A 35 -2.41 -19.10 -20.07
C ARG A 35 -3.30 -18.20 -20.93
N SER A 36 -4.23 -18.78 -21.69
CA SER A 36 -5.20 -18.03 -22.49
C SER A 36 -6.06 -17.11 -21.61
N THR A 37 -6.47 -17.57 -20.44
CA THR A 37 -7.24 -16.77 -19.48
C THR A 37 -6.42 -15.62 -18.90
N LEU A 38 -5.14 -15.84 -18.54
CA LEU A 38 -4.24 -14.77 -18.11
C LEU A 38 -4.06 -13.69 -19.18
N ARG A 39 -3.92 -14.09 -20.45
CA ARG A 39 -3.86 -13.18 -21.59
C ARG A 39 -5.14 -12.39 -21.76
N ALA A 40 -6.31 -13.03 -21.66
CA ALA A 40 -7.61 -12.36 -21.74
C ALA A 40 -7.78 -11.32 -20.62
N ASN A 41 -7.38 -11.65 -19.40
CA ASN A 41 -7.39 -10.72 -18.28
C ASN A 41 -6.44 -9.54 -18.53
N ALA A 42 -5.23 -9.79 -19.05
CA ALA A 42 -4.27 -8.73 -19.39
C ALA A 42 -4.80 -7.79 -20.48
N GLN A 43 -5.44 -8.35 -21.51
CA GLN A 43 -6.08 -7.58 -22.57
C GLN A 43 -7.21 -6.71 -22.02
N HIS A 44 -8.07 -7.29 -21.18
CA HIS A 44 -9.16 -6.55 -20.53
C HIS A 44 -8.63 -5.41 -19.66
N TRP A 45 -7.62 -5.69 -18.83
CA TRP A 45 -6.98 -4.69 -18.00
C TRP A 45 -6.42 -3.53 -18.84
N CYS A 46 -5.75 -3.84 -19.97
CA CYS A 46 -5.21 -2.81 -20.86
C CYS A 46 -6.35 -1.95 -21.47
N PHE A 47 -7.45 -2.57 -21.87
CA PHE A 47 -8.64 -1.87 -22.35
C PHE A 47 -9.23 -0.92 -21.29
N GLU A 48 -9.39 -1.36 -20.04
CA GLU A 48 -9.91 -0.52 -18.94
C GLU A 48 -8.99 0.66 -18.59
N HIS A 49 -7.72 0.60 -18.99
CA HIS A 49 -6.71 1.63 -18.70
C HIS A 49 -6.29 2.43 -19.93
N ASP A 50 -7.06 2.35 -21.03
CA ASP A 50 -6.77 3.01 -22.30
C ASP A 50 -5.34 2.72 -22.82
N ARG A 51 -4.85 1.49 -22.61
CA ARG A 51 -3.55 1.03 -23.09
C ARG A 51 -3.71 0.11 -24.30
N PRO A 52 -2.95 0.31 -25.39
CA PRO A 52 -2.97 -0.63 -26.51
C PRO A 52 -2.52 -2.02 -26.07
N PHE A 53 -3.16 -3.06 -26.61
CA PHE A 53 -2.80 -4.45 -26.39
C PHE A 53 -2.78 -5.17 -27.73
N THR A 54 -1.64 -5.75 -28.09
CA THR A 54 -1.45 -6.46 -29.37
C THR A 54 -1.00 -7.89 -29.11
N THR A 55 -1.68 -8.85 -29.72
CA THR A 55 -1.26 -10.26 -29.68
C THR A 55 -0.51 -10.63 -30.96
N HIS A 56 0.62 -11.30 -30.81
CA HIS A 56 1.45 -11.81 -31.90
C HIS A 56 1.51 -13.33 -31.82
N ASP A 57 1.12 -14.03 -32.86
CA ASP A 57 1.27 -15.48 -32.93
C ASP A 57 2.50 -15.83 -33.75
N LEU A 58 3.49 -16.50 -33.14
CA LEU A 58 4.72 -16.88 -33.84
C LEU A 58 4.49 -17.93 -34.94
N ALA A 59 3.36 -18.63 -34.92
CA ALA A 59 2.97 -19.48 -36.05
C ALA A 59 2.69 -18.66 -37.34
N HIS A 60 2.35 -17.38 -37.18
CA HIS A 60 1.94 -16.49 -38.28
C HIS A 60 2.86 -15.27 -38.45
N THR A 61 3.64 -14.93 -37.42
CA THR A 61 4.53 -13.77 -37.38
C THR A 61 5.96 -14.25 -37.16
N PRO A 62 6.82 -14.22 -38.20
CA PRO A 62 8.21 -14.61 -38.05
C PRO A 62 8.90 -13.79 -36.94
N PRO A 63 9.79 -14.40 -36.14
CA PRO A 63 10.51 -13.69 -35.08
C PRO A 63 11.25 -12.43 -35.56
N GLU A 64 11.77 -12.45 -36.79
CA GLU A 64 12.42 -11.31 -37.42
C GLU A 64 11.48 -10.12 -37.60
N SER A 65 10.32 -10.34 -38.22
CA SER A 65 9.32 -9.29 -38.44
C SER A 65 8.80 -8.71 -37.13
N LEU A 66 8.67 -9.55 -36.10
CA LEU A 66 8.32 -9.08 -34.76
C LEU A 66 9.42 -8.17 -34.21
N VAL A 67 10.68 -8.57 -34.23
CA VAL A 67 11.78 -7.73 -33.72
C VAL A 67 11.93 -6.43 -34.51
N GLU A 68 11.76 -6.45 -35.83
CA GLU A 68 11.73 -5.23 -36.66
C GLU A 68 10.61 -4.29 -36.23
N LEU A 69 9.40 -4.81 -36.03
CA LEU A 69 8.28 -4.04 -35.46
C LEU A 69 8.66 -3.48 -34.10
N LEU A 70 9.31 -4.28 -33.24
CA LEU A 70 9.73 -3.85 -31.91
C LEU A 70 10.81 -2.75 -31.92
N LEU A 71 11.54 -2.62 -33.02
CA LEU A 71 12.56 -1.62 -33.25
C LEU A 71 12.04 -0.45 -34.10
N THR A 72 10.74 -0.31 -34.31
CA THR A 72 10.17 0.93 -34.86
C THR A 72 10.12 2.03 -33.80
N ASP A 73 9.89 3.29 -34.19
CA ASP A 73 9.92 4.42 -33.26
C ASP A 73 8.67 4.56 -32.39
N ASP A 74 7.58 3.86 -32.70
CA ASP A 74 6.30 4.04 -32.00
C ASP A 74 5.49 2.75 -31.74
N PRO A 75 6.11 1.66 -31.26
CA PRO A 75 5.32 0.56 -30.76
C PRO A 75 4.84 0.88 -29.34
N VAL A 76 3.57 1.25 -29.24
CA VAL A 76 2.92 1.63 -27.99
C VAL A 76 2.10 0.47 -27.44
N GLY A 77 2.13 0.30 -26.12
CA GLY A 77 1.29 -0.63 -25.39
C GLY A 77 1.89 -2.00 -25.16
N VAL A 78 1.07 -2.92 -24.66
CA VAL A 78 1.51 -4.26 -24.24
C VAL A 78 1.46 -5.21 -25.43
N HIS A 79 2.60 -5.84 -25.73
CA HIS A 79 2.71 -6.85 -26.79
C HIS A 79 2.76 -8.24 -26.15
N TRP A 80 1.83 -9.11 -26.53
CA TRP A 80 1.71 -10.47 -26.01
C TRP A 80 2.00 -11.50 -27.10
N VAL A 81 3.09 -12.25 -26.96
CA VAL A 81 3.61 -13.15 -27.99
C VAL A 81 3.29 -14.60 -27.64
N LEU A 82 2.65 -15.32 -28.56
CA LEU A 82 2.31 -16.72 -28.44
C LEU A 82 3.40 -17.56 -29.07
N ALA A 83 4.19 -18.21 -28.23
CA ALA A 83 5.30 -19.06 -28.63
C ALA A 83 4.93 -20.53 -28.42
N ALA A 84 4.04 -21.04 -29.30
CA ALA A 84 3.55 -22.41 -29.22
C ALA A 84 4.65 -23.46 -29.45
N ASP A 85 5.59 -23.17 -30.35
CA ASP A 85 6.71 -24.04 -30.66
C ASP A 85 8.04 -23.51 -30.08
N THR A 86 8.92 -24.44 -29.71
CA THR A 86 10.17 -24.08 -29.01
C THR A 86 11.22 -23.48 -29.96
N ALA A 87 11.13 -23.75 -31.27
CA ALA A 87 12.13 -23.31 -32.25
C ALA A 87 11.94 -21.82 -32.57
N SER A 88 10.73 -21.40 -32.91
CA SER A 88 10.39 -19.99 -33.12
C SER A 88 10.60 -19.18 -31.84
N ALA A 89 10.27 -19.75 -30.69
CA ALA A 89 10.55 -19.12 -29.40
C ALA A 89 12.05 -18.90 -29.17
N ARG A 90 12.87 -19.91 -29.48
CA ARG A 90 14.33 -19.80 -29.40
C ARG A 90 14.84 -18.69 -30.30
N ASP A 91 14.42 -18.67 -31.56
CA ASP A 91 14.88 -17.69 -32.54
C ASP A 91 14.49 -16.27 -32.13
N LEU A 92 13.26 -16.08 -31.62
CA LEU A 92 12.84 -14.81 -31.05
C LEU A 92 13.73 -14.40 -29.86
N LEU A 93 13.97 -15.32 -28.92
CA LEU A 93 14.75 -15.03 -27.72
C LEU A 93 16.20 -14.64 -28.06
N VAL A 94 16.84 -15.30 -29.02
CA VAL A 94 18.18 -14.95 -29.49
C VAL A 94 18.18 -13.53 -30.05
N ARG A 95 17.23 -13.19 -30.92
CA ARG A 95 17.15 -11.85 -31.53
C ARG A 95 16.81 -10.76 -30.50
N LEU A 96 15.88 -11.01 -29.58
CA LEU A 96 15.59 -10.10 -28.47
C LEU A 96 16.84 -9.84 -27.63
N ASN A 97 17.67 -10.88 -27.41
CA ASN A 97 18.92 -10.76 -26.68
C ASN A 97 19.97 -9.93 -27.43
N GLU A 98 20.10 -10.11 -28.75
CA GLU A 98 20.99 -9.32 -29.62
C GLU A 98 20.58 -7.84 -29.64
N HIS A 99 19.28 -7.55 -29.60
CA HIS A 99 18.73 -6.20 -29.66
C HIS A 99 18.34 -5.60 -28.29
N ARG A 100 18.74 -6.25 -27.20
CA ARG A 100 18.36 -5.91 -25.82
C ARG A 100 18.51 -4.43 -25.48
N ASP A 101 19.67 -3.88 -25.77
CA ASP A 101 20.01 -2.50 -25.40
C ASP A 101 19.26 -1.48 -26.27
N ALA A 102 18.97 -1.82 -27.52
CA ALA A 102 18.15 -0.99 -28.40
C ALA A 102 16.69 -0.98 -27.94
N LEU A 103 16.14 -2.16 -27.62
CA LEU A 103 14.79 -2.30 -27.07
C LEU A 103 14.64 -1.50 -25.78
N ARG A 104 15.58 -1.63 -24.83
CA ARG A 104 15.54 -0.88 -23.56
C ARG A 104 15.53 0.64 -23.73
N ARG A 105 16.17 1.18 -24.78
CA ARG A 105 16.24 2.63 -25.03
C ARG A 105 15.00 3.17 -25.73
N ARG A 106 14.42 2.38 -26.63
CA ARG A 106 13.35 2.85 -27.54
C ARG A 106 11.97 2.45 -27.05
N TRP A 107 11.84 1.23 -26.53
CA TRP A 107 10.58 0.68 -26.08
C TRP A 107 10.22 1.18 -24.68
N ARG A 108 8.95 1.51 -24.46
CA ARG A 108 8.46 2.07 -23.18
C ARG A 108 7.38 1.27 -22.48
N ASP A 109 6.95 0.16 -23.07
CA ASP A 109 5.88 -0.69 -22.55
C ASP A 109 6.32 -2.15 -22.31
N GLY A 110 5.35 -3.05 -22.14
CA GLY A 110 5.60 -4.46 -21.85
C GLY A 110 5.64 -5.35 -23.07
N LEU A 111 6.60 -6.28 -23.08
CA LEU A 111 6.59 -7.45 -23.95
C LEU A 111 6.38 -8.70 -23.10
N VAL A 112 5.32 -9.48 -23.34
CA VAL A 112 5.06 -10.74 -22.65
C VAL A 112 5.24 -11.89 -23.65
N ILE A 113 6.03 -12.90 -23.30
CA ILE A 113 6.18 -14.12 -24.10
C ILE A 113 5.50 -15.26 -23.36
N GLU A 114 4.48 -15.82 -23.99
CA GLU A 114 3.70 -16.96 -23.51
C GLU A 114 4.17 -18.24 -24.20
N GLY A 115 4.37 -19.32 -23.44
CA GLY A 115 4.71 -20.63 -24.00
C GLY A 115 4.57 -21.79 -23.03
N THR A 116 4.99 -22.98 -23.47
CA THR A 116 5.01 -24.19 -22.65
C THR A 116 6.11 -24.13 -21.58
N ALA A 117 6.19 -25.10 -20.65
CA ALA A 117 7.27 -25.11 -19.66
C ALA A 117 8.67 -25.28 -20.29
N ALA A 118 8.74 -25.79 -21.54
CA ALA A 118 9.98 -25.87 -22.30
C ALA A 118 10.59 -24.48 -22.58
N LEU A 119 9.76 -23.45 -22.75
CA LEU A 119 10.21 -22.07 -23.01
C LEU A 119 11.18 -21.57 -21.93
N LYS A 120 10.93 -21.92 -20.67
CA LYS A 120 11.82 -21.55 -19.55
C LYS A 120 13.22 -22.11 -19.71
N ARG A 121 13.35 -23.35 -20.20
CA ARG A 121 14.66 -23.97 -20.44
C ARG A 121 15.35 -23.27 -21.61
N THR A 122 14.62 -23.01 -22.69
CA THR A 122 15.13 -22.26 -23.85
C THR A 122 15.66 -20.88 -23.46
N LEU A 123 14.89 -20.13 -22.67
CA LEU A 123 15.29 -18.82 -22.15
C LEU A 123 16.61 -18.87 -21.38
N ARG A 124 16.77 -19.84 -20.47
CA ARG A 124 18.00 -20.00 -19.68
C ARG A 124 19.22 -20.35 -20.51
N VAL A 125 19.05 -21.05 -21.62
CA VAL A 125 20.16 -21.51 -22.47
C VAL A 125 20.55 -20.45 -23.48
N PHE A 126 19.59 -19.84 -24.16
CA PHE A 126 19.85 -19.02 -25.34
C PHE A 126 19.80 -17.51 -25.07
N ALA A 127 19.15 -17.09 -23.99
CA ALA A 127 19.00 -15.68 -23.67
C ALA A 127 19.04 -15.40 -22.14
N PRO A 128 20.10 -15.87 -21.43
CA PRO A 128 20.23 -15.66 -19.98
C PRO A 128 20.29 -14.19 -19.61
N ASP A 129 20.82 -13.36 -20.52
CA ASP A 129 20.96 -11.93 -20.39
C ASP A 129 19.63 -11.18 -20.38
N LEU A 130 18.54 -11.76 -20.91
CA LEU A 130 17.21 -11.17 -20.83
C LEU A 130 16.67 -11.14 -19.40
N PHE A 131 17.18 -11.98 -18.49
CA PHE A 131 16.84 -11.90 -17.05
C PHE A 131 17.40 -10.65 -16.37
N SER A 132 18.38 -9.96 -16.98
CA SER A 132 18.93 -8.71 -16.45
C SER A 132 18.06 -7.48 -16.75
N ILE A 133 17.16 -7.59 -17.73
CA ILE A 133 16.06 -6.65 -17.91
C ILE A 133 15.07 -6.93 -16.79
N ARG A 134 14.27 -5.92 -16.38
CA ARG A 134 13.17 -6.06 -15.40
C ARG A 134 12.17 -7.12 -15.86
N ALA A 135 12.55 -8.37 -15.66
CA ALA A 135 11.90 -9.51 -16.23
C ALA A 135 11.15 -10.24 -15.13
N PHE A 136 9.90 -10.57 -15.40
CA PHE A 136 9.13 -11.42 -14.51
C PHE A 136 8.84 -12.74 -15.20
N LEU A 137 8.75 -13.81 -14.41
CA LEU A 137 8.40 -15.14 -14.89
C LEU A 137 7.30 -15.70 -14.00
N VAL A 138 6.18 -16.03 -14.61
CA VAL A 138 5.00 -16.62 -13.96
C VAL A 138 4.77 -18.00 -14.54
N GLU A 139 4.70 -18.98 -13.64
CA GLU A 139 4.37 -20.37 -13.94
C GLU A 139 2.98 -20.70 -13.38
N PRO A 140 1.88 -20.48 -14.11
CA PRO A 140 0.57 -20.82 -13.56
C PRO A 140 0.44 -22.33 -13.40
N SER A 141 -0.10 -22.75 -12.25
CA SER A 141 -0.49 -24.13 -11.98
C SER A 141 -1.79 -24.42 -12.74
N PRO A 142 -1.99 -25.64 -13.26
CA PRO A 142 -3.27 -26.02 -13.85
C PRO A 142 -4.40 -25.82 -12.84
N GLY A 143 -5.42 -25.08 -13.23
CA GLY A 143 -6.56 -24.79 -12.38
C GLY A 143 -7.37 -23.62 -12.93
N ALA A 144 -8.69 -23.73 -12.85
CA ALA A 144 -9.55 -22.61 -13.20
C ALA A 144 -9.18 -21.39 -12.34
N LEU A 145 -8.87 -20.27 -12.99
CA LEU A 145 -8.98 -18.96 -12.37
C LEU A 145 -10.37 -18.88 -11.75
N LYS A 146 -10.46 -18.60 -10.44
CA LYS A 146 -11.75 -18.41 -9.78
C LYS A 146 -12.35 -17.03 -10.07
N GLY A 147 -11.70 -16.27 -10.96
CA GLY A 147 -12.27 -15.08 -11.57
C GLY A 147 -13.38 -15.44 -12.57
N PRO A 148 -14.31 -14.51 -12.83
CA PRO A 148 -15.38 -14.76 -13.78
C PRO A 148 -14.76 -15.10 -15.14
N ALA A 149 -15.01 -16.32 -15.64
CA ALA A 149 -14.87 -16.58 -17.05
C ALA A 149 -15.72 -15.50 -17.75
N PHE A 150 -15.06 -14.63 -18.51
CA PHE A 150 -15.69 -13.49 -19.17
C PHE A 150 -16.84 -13.98 -20.05
N ASP A 151 -18.06 -13.89 -19.53
CA ASP A 151 -19.28 -13.98 -20.31
C ASP A 151 -19.48 -12.57 -20.89
N ALA A 152 -19.36 -12.42 -22.21
CA ALA A 152 -19.16 -11.16 -22.93
C ALA A 152 -20.34 -10.16 -22.86
N GLY A 153 -21.24 -10.28 -21.89
CA GLY A 153 -22.48 -9.52 -21.76
C GLY A 153 -22.78 -8.90 -20.39
N ARG A 154 -21.86 -8.91 -19.42
CA ARG A 154 -22.07 -8.23 -18.13
C ARG A 154 -20.91 -7.35 -17.72
N THR A 155 -21.20 -6.05 -17.61
CA THR A 155 -20.40 -5.07 -16.87
C THR A 155 -20.33 -5.44 -15.38
N LEU A 156 -19.21 -5.06 -14.72
CA LEU A 156 -18.71 -5.38 -13.37
C LEU A 156 -17.66 -6.51 -13.40
N SER A 157 -16.46 -6.43 -12.83
CA SER A 157 -15.82 -5.47 -11.92
C SER A 157 -14.30 -5.75 -11.96
N THR A 158 -13.48 -4.70 -12.10
CA THR A 158 -12.04 -4.66 -11.80
C THR A 158 -11.64 -5.44 -10.53
N PRO A 159 -10.46 -6.11 -10.45
CA PRO A 159 -9.79 -6.38 -9.18
C PRO A 159 -9.44 -5.04 -8.48
N PRO A 160 -9.39 -4.96 -7.14
CA PRO A 160 -9.65 -3.72 -6.46
C PRO A 160 -8.45 -2.77 -6.55
N LYS A 161 -8.53 -1.80 -7.46
CA LYS A 161 -7.94 -0.45 -7.31
C LYS A 161 -8.64 0.34 -6.20
N GLY A 162 -8.87 -0.35 -5.09
CA GLY A 162 -9.67 0.06 -3.97
C GLY A 162 -8.84 0.10 -2.69
N PRO A 163 -9.42 0.62 -1.61
CA PRO A 163 -8.77 0.74 -0.30
C PRO A 163 -8.12 -0.57 0.22
N ASP A 164 -8.62 -1.74 -0.21
CA ASP A 164 -8.14 -3.05 0.25
C ASP A 164 -6.69 -3.36 -0.18
N PHE A 165 -6.25 -2.91 -1.36
CA PHE A 165 -4.87 -3.13 -1.82
C PHE A 165 -3.87 -2.34 -0.96
N LEU A 166 -4.21 -1.10 -0.61
CA LEU A 166 -3.38 -0.29 0.27
C LEU A 166 -3.22 -0.96 1.64
N ASP A 167 -4.27 -1.57 2.18
CA ASP A 167 -4.19 -2.29 3.45
C ASP A 167 -3.26 -3.52 3.40
N VAL A 168 -3.22 -4.24 2.28
CA VAL A 168 -2.27 -5.34 2.07
C VAL A 168 -0.83 -4.83 2.04
N THR A 169 -0.56 -3.78 1.25
CA THR A 169 0.79 -3.20 1.16
C THR A 169 1.27 -2.63 2.50
N LEU A 170 0.39 -1.97 3.27
CA LEU A 170 0.70 -1.46 4.60
C LEU A 170 1.04 -2.57 5.59
N ARG A 171 0.36 -3.73 5.50
CA ARG A 171 0.70 -4.89 6.32
C ARG A 171 2.07 -5.44 5.97
N LEU A 172 2.37 -5.57 4.68
CA LEU A 172 3.69 -6.03 4.21
C LEU A 172 4.81 -5.09 4.66
N ILE A 173 4.64 -3.78 4.54
CA ILE A 173 5.62 -2.79 5.02
C ILE A 173 5.86 -2.98 6.51
N LYS A 174 4.80 -3.14 7.31
CA LYS A 174 4.92 -3.38 8.75
C LYS A 174 5.70 -4.66 9.06
N ASP A 175 5.46 -5.74 8.33
CA ASP A 175 6.15 -7.01 8.52
C ASP A 175 7.63 -6.90 8.14
N LEU A 176 7.96 -6.25 7.02
CA LEU A 176 9.34 -5.97 6.60
C LEU A 176 10.11 -5.12 7.62
N LEU A 177 9.46 -4.11 8.21
CA LEU A 177 10.05 -3.30 9.28
C LEU A 177 10.31 -4.13 10.54
N ALA A 178 9.44 -5.08 10.88
CA ALA A 178 9.62 -5.98 12.02
C ALA A 178 10.79 -6.97 11.80
N GLU A 179 11.01 -7.38 10.56
CA GLU A 179 12.14 -8.23 10.14
C GLU A 179 13.47 -7.46 10.01
N GLY A 180 13.47 -6.13 10.12
CA GLY A 180 14.65 -5.28 9.90
C GLY A 180 15.05 -5.15 8.42
N ARG A 181 14.14 -5.43 7.48
CA ARG A 181 14.34 -5.31 6.03
C ARG A 181 13.98 -3.91 5.53
N TRP A 182 14.77 -2.92 5.98
CA TRP A 182 14.45 -1.49 5.82
C TRP A 182 14.42 -1.01 4.36
N GLU A 183 15.33 -1.47 3.49
CA GLU A 183 15.38 -1.06 2.07
C GLU A 183 14.15 -1.54 1.27
N GLU A 184 13.70 -2.77 1.55
CA GLU A 184 12.49 -3.31 0.92
C GLU A 184 11.25 -2.59 1.44
N ALA A 185 11.19 -2.33 2.75
CA ALA A 185 10.12 -1.55 3.35
C ALA A 185 10.04 -0.15 2.73
N GLU A 186 11.18 0.50 2.43
CA GLU A 186 11.24 1.80 1.75
C GLU A 186 10.69 1.74 0.34
N THR A 187 11.07 0.71 -0.43
CA THR A 187 10.56 0.52 -1.78
C THR A 187 9.03 0.39 -1.79
N PHE A 188 8.48 -0.41 -0.87
CA PHE A 188 7.04 -0.59 -0.76
C PHE A 188 6.31 0.65 -0.20
N SER A 189 6.87 1.37 0.78
CA SER A 189 6.23 2.57 1.34
C SER A 189 6.18 3.71 0.32
N VAL A 190 7.24 3.93 -0.46
CA VAL A 190 7.25 4.92 -1.54
C VAL A 190 6.20 4.58 -2.60
N GLY A 191 6.12 3.31 -3.02
CA GLY A 191 5.09 2.87 -3.97
C GLY A 191 3.66 3.03 -3.43
N THR A 192 3.45 2.69 -2.16
CA THR A 192 2.15 2.81 -1.48
C THR A 192 1.72 4.27 -1.36
N LEU A 193 2.65 5.19 -1.07
CA LEU A 193 2.39 6.63 -1.04
C LEU A 193 1.96 7.16 -2.42
N ALA A 194 2.72 6.83 -3.46
CA ALA A 194 2.39 7.26 -4.83
C ALA A 194 1.01 6.75 -5.29
N LEU A 195 0.68 5.50 -4.97
CA LEU A 195 -0.63 4.94 -5.27
C LEU A 195 -1.74 5.64 -4.47
N ALA A 196 -1.55 5.85 -3.18
CA ALA A 196 -2.52 6.55 -2.33
C ALA A 196 -2.77 7.98 -2.82
N ASP A 197 -1.72 8.71 -3.23
CA ASP A 197 -1.82 10.05 -3.81
C ASP A 197 -2.60 10.04 -5.14
N SER A 198 -2.32 9.08 -6.02
CA SER A 198 -3.06 8.90 -7.28
C SER A 198 -4.54 8.58 -7.07
N LEU A 199 -4.87 7.77 -6.06
CA LEU A 199 -6.25 7.44 -5.72
C LEU A 199 -6.96 8.64 -5.06
N LEU A 200 -6.28 9.39 -4.20
CA LEU A 200 -6.81 10.59 -3.58
C LEU A 200 -7.01 11.74 -4.57
N ALA A 201 -6.18 11.87 -5.60
CA ALA A 201 -6.38 12.84 -6.67
C ALA A 201 -7.72 12.61 -7.41
N ARG A 202 -8.14 11.35 -7.53
CA ARG A 202 -9.41 10.94 -8.14
C ARG A 202 -10.59 11.00 -7.18
N SER A 203 -10.35 10.76 -5.90
CA SER A 203 -11.37 10.72 -4.85
C SER A 203 -10.89 11.47 -3.60
N PRO A 204 -10.84 12.81 -3.62
CA PRO A 204 -10.22 13.61 -2.55
C PRO A 204 -10.81 13.32 -1.17
N ASP A 205 -12.11 13.09 -1.06
CA ASP A 205 -12.82 12.96 0.22
C ASP A 205 -12.87 11.53 0.77
N HIS A 206 -12.20 10.58 0.12
CA HIS A 206 -12.26 9.18 0.54
C HIS A 206 -11.45 8.93 1.83
N LEU A 207 -12.13 8.85 2.97
CA LEU A 207 -11.51 8.69 4.30
C LEU A 207 -10.55 7.50 4.41
N GLY A 208 -10.92 6.34 3.83
CA GLY A 208 -10.06 5.15 3.83
C GLY A 208 -8.71 5.35 3.14
N LEU A 209 -8.68 6.05 2.01
CA LEU A 209 -7.46 6.37 1.27
C LEU A 209 -6.60 7.37 2.04
N ARG A 210 -7.21 8.37 2.69
CA ARG A 210 -6.49 9.32 3.56
C ARG A 210 -5.83 8.59 4.75
N ALA A 211 -6.55 7.66 5.38
CA ALA A 211 -6.02 6.85 6.48
C ALA A 211 -4.90 5.91 6.03
N ALA A 212 -5.01 5.33 4.83
CA ALA A 212 -3.95 4.50 4.24
C ALA A 212 -2.70 5.32 3.91
N ARG A 213 -2.85 6.50 3.29
CA ARG A 213 -1.75 7.44 3.03
C ARG A 213 -1.03 7.80 4.33
N LEU A 214 -1.76 8.18 5.38
CA LEU A 214 -1.17 8.54 6.68
C LEU A 214 -0.35 7.40 7.30
N ARG A 215 -0.82 6.16 7.19
CA ARG A 215 -0.04 4.98 7.63
C ARG A 215 1.24 4.81 6.82
N ALA A 216 1.17 4.99 5.49
CA ALA A 216 2.36 4.90 4.64
C ALA A 216 3.39 6.01 4.97
N VAL A 217 2.92 7.24 5.24
CA VAL A 217 3.76 8.34 5.73
C VAL A 217 4.42 7.95 7.05
N ALA A 218 3.66 7.42 8.01
CA ALA A 218 4.21 6.98 9.30
C ALA A 218 5.31 5.91 9.13
N HIS A 219 5.13 4.95 8.20
CA HIS A 219 6.16 3.97 7.90
C HIS A 219 7.42 4.59 7.28
N GLN A 220 7.26 5.50 6.32
CA GLN A 220 8.40 6.20 5.69
C GLN A 220 9.18 7.03 6.71
N ALA A 221 8.50 7.70 7.64
CA ALA A 221 9.15 8.44 8.72
C ALA A 221 10.01 7.54 9.61
N ARG A 222 9.55 6.31 9.91
CA ARG A 222 10.34 5.33 10.68
C ARG A 222 11.57 4.85 9.93
N ILE A 223 11.46 4.67 8.62
CA ILE A 223 12.59 4.29 7.75
C ILE A 223 13.65 5.40 7.72
N ILE A 224 13.21 6.65 7.54
CA ILE A 224 14.11 7.82 7.58
C ILE A 224 14.73 7.96 8.97
N ALA A 225 13.98 7.77 10.05
CA ALA A 225 14.51 7.80 11.41
C ALA A 225 15.61 6.75 11.63
N HIS A 226 15.44 5.56 11.06
CA HIS A 226 16.44 4.51 11.13
C HIS A 226 17.73 4.87 10.36
N ARG A 227 17.60 5.44 9.15
CA ARG A 227 18.73 5.75 8.27
C ARG A 227 19.47 7.03 8.67
N ASP A 228 18.72 8.09 8.95
CA ASP A 228 19.20 9.47 9.05
C ASP A 228 19.08 10.03 10.49
N GLY A 229 18.56 9.23 11.43
CA GLY A 229 18.34 9.59 12.82
C GLY A 229 16.94 10.12 13.12
N ASP A 230 16.52 10.02 14.39
CA ASP A 230 15.15 10.33 14.84
C ASP A 230 14.68 11.75 14.47
N GLU A 231 15.57 12.75 14.53
CA GLU A 231 15.21 14.14 14.19
C GLU A 231 14.84 14.29 12.71
N ALA A 232 15.54 13.60 11.80
CA ALA A 232 15.26 13.64 10.37
C ALA A 232 13.90 13.01 10.05
N GLY A 233 13.62 11.83 10.64
CA GLY A 233 12.31 11.17 10.48
C GLY A 233 11.15 12.02 11.03
N ARG A 234 11.37 12.72 12.14
CA ARG A 234 10.39 13.65 12.74
C ARG A 234 10.14 14.87 11.87
N ALA A 235 11.20 15.49 11.35
CA ALA A 235 11.10 16.65 10.47
C ALA A 235 10.31 16.29 9.20
N TRP A 236 10.66 15.17 8.57
CA TRP A 236 9.97 14.67 7.39
C TRP A 236 8.48 14.37 7.65
N LEU A 237 8.17 13.70 8.77
CA LEU A 237 6.78 13.44 9.16
C LEU A 237 5.99 14.74 9.36
N ALA A 238 6.60 15.74 10.01
CA ALA A 238 5.95 17.03 10.24
C ALA A 238 5.66 17.76 8.92
N GLU A 239 6.62 17.77 7.99
CA GLU A 239 6.44 18.34 6.65
C GLU A 239 5.31 17.66 5.88
N GLU A 240 5.28 16.33 5.86
CA GLU A 240 4.24 15.56 5.18
C GLU A 240 2.86 15.73 5.83
N LEU A 241 2.77 15.80 7.16
CA LEU A 241 1.51 16.06 7.85
C LEU A 241 1.01 17.48 7.57
N VAL A 242 1.90 18.48 7.45
CA VAL A 242 1.52 19.84 7.06
C VAL A 242 1.07 19.88 5.60
N ALA A 243 1.76 19.20 4.69
CA ALA A 243 1.36 19.06 3.29
C ALA A 243 -0.01 18.39 3.18
N ALA A 244 -0.24 17.32 3.95
CA ALA A 244 -1.52 16.61 4.01
C ALA A 244 -2.63 17.45 4.66
N LYS A 245 -2.32 18.37 5.58
CA LYS A 245 -3.31 19.26 6.22
C LYS A 245 -3.90 20.30 5.28
N ARG A 246 -3.17 20.75 4.26
CA ARG A 246 -3.67 21.75 3.29
C ARG A 246 -4.98 21.34 2.58
N PRO A 247 -5.23 20.04 2.30
CA PRO A 247 -6.54 19.54 1.83
C PRO A 247 -7.45 18.90 2.92
N LEU A 248 -7.12 18.99 4.22
CA LEU A 248 -7.74 18.22 5.32
C LEU A 248 -8.49 19.05 6.37
N GLU A 249 -8.71 20.34 6.13
CA GLU A 249 -9.80 21.03 6.82
C GLU A 249 -11.08 20.17 6.65
N VAL A 250 -11.89 20.00 7.70
CA VAL A 250 -13.25 19.41 7.67
C VAL A 250 -13.48 17.92 8.07
N HIS A 251 -12.61 17.16 8.77
CA HIS A 251 -13.14 15.91 9.42
C HIS A 251 -12.57 15.49 10.81
N PRO A 252 -13.30 15.73 11.92
CA PRO A 252 -12.92 15.34 13.29
C PRO A 252 -12.60 13.85 13.49
N ALA A 253 -13.21 12.95 12.70
CA ALA A 253 -13.02 11.50 12.84
C ALA A 253 -11.61 11.01 12.45
N LEU A 254 -10.87 11.75 11.61
CA LEU A 254 -9.50 11.39 11.21
C LEU A 254 -8.44 11.84 12.22
N TRP A 255 -8.77 12.78 13.11
CA TRP A 255 -7.83 13.33 14.08
C TRP A 255 -7.31 12.26 15.05
N GLY A 256 -8.20 11.37 15.50
CA GLY A 256 -7.82 10.24 16.36
C GLY A 256 -6.84 9.27 15.68
N GLN A 257 -7.03 8.99 14.39
CA GLN A 257 -6.14 8.11 13.62
C GLN A 257 -4.78 8.79 13.34
N GLN A 258 -4.77 10.09 13.08
CA GLN A 258 -3.54 10.89 12.93
C GLN A 258 -2.72 10.89 14.21
N LEU A 259 -3.36 11.03 15.38
CA LEU A 259 -2.68 10.96 16.68
C LEU A 259 -2.13 9.56 16.98
N VAL A 260 -2.85 8.50 16.63
CA VAL A 260 -2.35 7.12 16.79
C VAL A 260 -1.16 6.86 15.87
N ALA A 261 -1.24 7.26 14.60
CA ALA A 261 -0.12 7.14 13.66
C ALA A 261 1.10 7.95 14.12
N ALA A 262 0.90 9.17 14.62
CA ALA A 262 1.98 9.97 15.19
C ALA A 262 2.57 9.33 16.46
N ARG A 263 1.74 8.79 17.35
CA ARG A 263 2.17 8.08 18.57
C ARG A 263 2.98 6.82 18.25
N ASP A 264 2.57 6.04 17.27
CA ASP A 264 3.25 4.79 16.92
C ASP A 264 4.61 5.02 16.23
N VAL A 265 4.90 6.26 15.79
CA VAL A 265 6.21 6.72 15.29
C VAL A 265 7.02 7.40 16.39
N LEU A 266 6.36 8.13 17.28
CA LEU A 266 6.97 8.93 18.33
C LEU A 266 6.77 8.22 19.67
N HIS A 267 7.67 7.32 20.07
CA HIS A 267 7.87 7.09 21.50
C HIS A 267 8.54 8.36 22.05
N PRO A 268 7.86 9.26 22.79
CA PRO A 268 8.51 10.46 23.27
C PRO A 268 9.35 10.13 24.51
N PRO A 269 10.54 10.73 24.70
CA PRO A 269 11.08 10.86 26.05
C PRO A 269 10.09 11.70 26.90
N PRO A 270 10.04 11.49 28.23
CA PRO A 270 9.06 12.10 29.13
C PRO A 270 9.01 13.64 29.13
N ASP A 271 9.98 14.30 28.47
CA ASP A 271 10.25 15.72 28.66
C ASP A 271 9.99 16.57 27.39
N LEU A 272 9.46 16.00 26.30
CA LEU A 272 9.22 16.73 25.05
C LEU A 272 7.84 17.43 25.03
N LYS A 273 7.83 18.77 25.02
CA LYS A 273 6.65 19.59 24.73
C LYS A 273 6.56 19.86 23.22
N LEU A 274 5.65 19.16 22.52
CA LEU A 274 5.23 19.56 21.18
C LEU A 274 4.41 20.87 21.27
N PRO A 275 4.50 21.78 20.29
CA PRO A 275 3.55 22.89 20.18
C PRO A 275 2.22 22.33 19.69
N LEU A 276 1.46 21.75 20.62
CA LEU A 276 0.03 21.54 20.45
C LEU A 276 -0.64 22.91 20.57
N ASP A 277 -1.41 23.28 19.56
CA ASP A 277 -2.41 24.34 19.62
C ASP A 277 -3.16 24.23 20.97
N PRO A 278 -3.12 25.26 21.83
CA PRO A 278 -3.64 25.13 23.17
C PRO A 278 -5.16 25.11 23.08
N ASP A 279 -5.71 23.93 23.33
CA ASP A 279 -7.08 23.67 23.74
C ASP A 279 -8.05 23.16 22.65
N PRO A 280 -8.08 21.84 22.39
CA PRO A 280 -9.16 21.21 21.62
C PRO A 280 -10.47 21.03 22.42
N LEU A 281 -10.49 21.30 23.74
CA LEU A 281 -11.69 21.10 24.57
C LEU A 281 -12.91 21.91 24.11
N PRO A 282 -12.80 23.20 23.71
CA PRO A 282 -13.97 23.98 23.31
C PRO A 282 -14.70 23.36 22.11
N ARG A 283 -13.98 22.64 21.24
CA ARG A 283 -14.55 21.97 20.06
C ARG A 283 -15.13 20.59 20.39
N LEU A 284 -14.50 19.83 21.29
CA LEU A 284 -15.02 18.54 21.77
C LEU A 284 -16.30 18.70 22.59
N LEU A 285 -16.44 19.81 23.33
CA LEU A 285 -17.64 20.11 24.11
C LEU A 285 -18.86 20.45 23.25
N GLN A 286 -18.66 20.83 21.98
CA GLN A 286 -19.73 21.14 21.02
C GLN A 286 -20.27 19.89 20.29
N LEU A 287 -19.67 18.71 20.48
CA LEU A 287 -20.17 17.47 19.89
C LEU A 287 -21.47 17.00 20.58
N PRO A 288 -22.41 16.40 19.82
CA PRO A 288 -23.55 15.67 20.40
C PRO A 288 -23.07 14.60 21.39
N GLU A 289 -23.85 14.40 22.46
CA GLU A 289 -23.45 13.59 23.62
C GLU A 289 -22.85 12.20 23.30
N PRO A 290 -23.38 11.42 22.33
CA PRO A 290 -22.80 10.11 22.01
C PRO A 290 -21.38 10.21 21.45
N LEU A 291 -21.16 11.17 20.55
CA LEU A 291 -19.87 11.39 19.86
C LEU A 291 -18.84 12.02 20.79
N ARG A 292 -19.28 12.88 21.69
CA ARG A 292 -18.43 13.48 22.73
C ARG A 292 -17.91 12.40 23.69
N CYS A 293 -18.77 11.50 24.14
CA CYS A 293 -18.40 10.39 25.02
C CYS A 293 -17.44 9.40 24.34
N GLU A 294 -17.69 9.05 23.08
CA GLU A 294 -16.80 8.16 22.31
C GLU A 294 -15.43 8.80 22.05
N ALA A 295 -15.39 10.09 21.69
CA ALA A 295 -14.14 10.82 21.48
C ALA A 295 -13.30 10.91 22.76
N LEU A 296 -13.93 11.14 23.91
CA LEU A 296 -13.26 11.17 25.21
C LEU A 296 -12.77 9.78 25.64
N ALA A 297 -13.54 8.72 25.38
CA ALA A 297 -13.12 7.34 25.68
C ALA A 297 -11.90 6.90 24.87
N ARG A 298 -11.82 7.30 23.59
CA ARG A 298 -10.66 7.01 22.72
C ARG A 298 -9.41 7.80 23.11
N LEU A 299 -9.57 9.02 23.64
CA LEU A 299 -8.45 9.80 24.19
C LEU A 299 -7.89 9.19 25.50
N GLY A 300 -8.74 8.50 26.27
CA GLY A 300 -8.36 7.83 27.52
C GLY A 300 -7.74 6.42 27.36
N GLY A 301 -7.61 5.90 26.13
CA GLY A 301 -6.89 4.65 25.87
C GLY A 301 -7.52 3.37 26.42
N VAL A 302 -8.83 3.32 26.68
CA VAL A 302 -9.51 2.09 27.14
C VAL A 302 -10.00 1.27 25.94
N PRO A 303 -9.63 -0.01 25.79
CA PRO A 303 -10.18 -0.87 24.74
C PRO A 303 -11.50 -1.50 25.21
N GLY A 304 -12.62 -1.11 24.59
CA GLY A 304 -13.93 -1.76 24.74
C GLY A 304 -14.99 -0.92 25.47
N PRO A 305 -16.29 -1.21 25.27
CA PRO A 305 -17.36 -0.49 25.96
C PRO A 305 -17.30 -0.78 27.46
N PRO A 306 -17.35 0.24 28.34
CA PRO A 306 -17.21 0.04 29.78
C PRO A 306 -18.38 -0.75 30.35
N THR A 307 -18.11 -1.92 30.92
CA THR A 307 -19.01 -2.59 31.87
C THR A 307 -18.87 -1.90 33.23
N PHE A 308 -19.77 -0.97 33.53
CA PHE A 308 -19.82 -0.26 34.82
C PHE A 308 -20.38 -1.18 35.92
N GLY A 309 -19.69 -1.32 37.06
CA GLY A 309 -20.19 -2.17 38.14
C GLY A 309 -19.46 -2.15 39.48
N GLY A 310 -18.42 -1.34 39.69
CA GLY A 310 -17.68 -1.30 40.95
C GLY A 310 -17.96 -0.07 41.83
N PRO A 311 -17.82 -0.16 43.17
CA PRO A 311 -17.95 0.98 44.08
C PRO A 311 -16.89 2.07 43.86
N LEU A 312 -15.72 1.72 43.31
CA LEU A 312 -14.68 2.67 42.91
C LEU A 312 -15.18 3.60 41.77
N ASP A 313 -15.99 3.06 40.86
CA ASP A 313 -16.50 3.80 39.69
C ASP A 313 -17.52 4.87 40.10
N ALA A 314 -18.40 4.56 41.06
CA ALA A 314 -19.38 5.50 41.57
C ALA A 314 -18.74 6.68 42.32
N GLN A 315 -17.63 6.42 43.04
CA GLN A 315 -16.88 7.46 43.74
C GLN A 315 -16.08 8.35 42.76
N LEU A 316 -15.47 7.76 41.73
CA LEU A 316 -14.73 8.48 40.70
C LEU A 316 -15.66 9.36 39.85
N VAL A 317 -16.85 8.87 39.51
CA VAL A 317 -17.88 9.65 38.80
C VAL A 317 -18.40 10.79 39.67
N ARG A 318 -18.65 10.55 40.97
CA ARG A 318 -19.08 11.62 41.89
C ARG A 318 -18.00 12.68 42.08
N TYR A 319 -16.73 12.27 42.25
CA TYR A 319 -15.58 13.17 42.34
C TYR A 319 -15.41 14.00 41.07
N THR A 320 -15.51 13.37 39.90
CA THR A 320 -15.41 14.05 38.61
C THR A 320 -16.51 15.08 38.41
N LYS A 321 -17.76 14.74 38.74
CA LYS A 321 -18.89 15.68 38.66
C LYS A 321 -18.73 16.87 39.60
N GLN A 322 -18.26 16.62 40.83
CA GLN A 322 -18.03 17.68 41.80
C GLN A 322 -16.89 18.61 41.35
N LYS A 323 -15.77 18.03 40.91
CA LYS A 323 -14.59 18.80 40.53
C LYS A 323 -14.81 19.60 39.26
N LEU A 324 -15.50 19.07 38.25
CA LEU A 324 -15.81 19.82 37.02
C LEU A 324 -16.65 21.10 37.23
N ALA A 325 -17.30 21.27 38.37
CA ALA A 325 -17.98 22.51 38.73
C ALA A 325 -17.04 23.59 39.29
N GLU A 326 -15.79 23.25 39.60
CA GLU A 326 -14.77 24.17 40.11
C GLU A 326 -13.94 24.75 38.94
N PRO A 327 -13.41 25.99 39.07
CA PRO A 327 -12.63 26.64 38.01
C PRO A 327 -11.42 25.83 37.52
N ASP A 328 -10.71 25.17 38.43
CA ASP A 328 -9.55 24.30 38.12
C ASP A 328 -9.92 22.81 37.98
N GLY A 329 -11.21 22.51 38.12
CA GLY A 329 -11.81 21.19 38.08
C GLY A 329 -11.37 20.28 36.94
N PRO A 330 -11.47 20.74 35.69
CA PRO A 330 -11.10 19.93 34.52
C PRO A 330 -9.65 19.45 34.55
N ARG A 331 -8.74 20.28 35.06
CA ARG A 331 -7.31 19.95 35.13
C ARG A 331 -7.03 18.90 36.22
N GLU A 332 -7.73 18.99 37.34
CA GLU A 332 -7.60 18.03 38.43
C GLU A 332 -8.24 16.68 38.09
N VAL A 333 -9.39 16.68 37.40
CA VAL A 333 -10.03 15.47 36.87
C VAL A 333 -9.12 14.77 35.86
N ALA A 334 -8.51 15.50 34.93
CA ALA A 334 -7.58 14.93 33.96
C ALA A 334 -6.38 14.26 34.66
N ARG A 335 -5.86 14.88 35.73
CA ARG A 335 -4.76 14.34 36.51
C ARG A 335 -5.14 13.06 37.27
N VAL A 336 -6.32 13.02 37.89
CA VAL A 336 -6.82 11.85 38.63
C VAL A 336 -7.13 10.69 37.67
N LEU A 337 -7.73 10.97 36.52
CA LEU A 337 -7.97 9.96 35.50
C LEU A 337 -6.66 9.38 34.97
N ALA A 338 -5.64 10.22 34.71
CA ALA A 338 -4.32 9.72 34.33
C ALA A 338 -3.71 8.81 35.41
N LEU A 339 -3.80 9.18 36.70
CA LEU A 339 -3.27 8.34 37.80
C LEU A 339 -3.96 6.97 37.90
N VAL A 340 -5.29 6.94 37.72
CA VAL A 340 -6.08 5.70 37.74
C VAL A 340 -5.79 4.82 36.52
N THR A 341 -5.66 5.43 35.33
CA THR A 341 -5.40 4.70 34.08
C THR A 341 -3.98 4.13 34.02
N TYR A 342 -2.99 4.77 34.65
CA TYR A 342 -1.60 4.36 34.58
C TYR A 342 -1.05 3.68 35.85
N ASN A 343 -1.90 3.41 36.86
CA ASN A 343 -1.58 2.66 38.08
C ASN A 343 -0.31 3.15 38.83
N ILE A 344 -0.14 4.47 38.91
CA ILE A 344 1.03 5.10 39.54
C ILE A 344 0.86 5.09 41.07
N PRO A 345 1.84 4.63 41.87
CA PRO A 345 1.72 4.57 43.33
C PRO A 345 1.53 5.97 43.93
N ALA A 346 0.57 6.11 44.86
CA ALA A 346 0.28 7.36 45.55
C ALA A 346 1.48 7.94 46.33
N SER A 347 2.48 7.11 46.66
CA SER A 347 3.73 7.51 47.32
C SER A 347 4.68 8.33 46.43
N SER A 348 4.46 8.39 45.12
CA SER A 348 5.30 9.14 44.18
C SER A 348 4.96 10.64 44.10
N ILE A 349 4.11 11.15 45.01
CA ILE A 349 3.73 12.56 45.05
C ILE A 349 4.59 13.28 46.10
N ALA A 350 5.54 14.11 45.65
CA ALA A 350 6.15 15.13 46.49
C ALA A 350 5.05 16.08 47.01
N ARG A 351 4.98 16.29 48.33
CA ARG A 351 4.01 17.19 48.96
C ARG A 351 4.19 18.62 48.40
N PRO A 352 3.10 19.34 48.11
CA PRO A 352 3.21 20.75 47.75
C PRO A 352 3.67 21.56 48.97
N TYR A 353 4.59 22.49 48.71
CA TYR A 353 4.93 23.61 49.58
C TYR A 353 3.65 24.31 50.06
N THR A 354 3.46 24.39 51.38
CA THR A 354 2.62 25.42 52.00
C THR A 354 3.35 26.77 51.96
N PRO A 355 2.65 27.90 51.77
CA PRO A 355 3.23 29.23 52.00
C PRO A 355 3.64 29.45 53.46
#